data_AF-A0A382W6E6-F1
#
_entry.id   AF-A0A382W6E6-F1
#
_cell.length_a   1.000
_cell.length_b   1.000
_cell.length_c   1.000
_cell.angle_alpha   90.00
_cell.angle_beta   90.00
_cell.angle_gamma   90.00
#
_symmetry.space_group_name_H-M   'P 1'
#
loop_
_entity.id
_entity.type
_entity.pdbx_description
1 polymer ?
#
loop_
_entity_poly.entity_id
_entity_poly.type
_entity_poly.pdbx_seq_one_letter_code
_entity_poly.pdbx_strand_id
1 'polypeptide(L)'
;PRYNSPGAIAAKNWYDVETCDLILAYLPKELNERRPSYGTVIEIGWAIGLRKPIIVVTDDEYLSEHPLIKAKSNWIFDNFNDALDVIHGLFDDYVNHV
;
A
#
# COMPACT_ATOMS: atom_id res chain seq x y z
N PRO A 1 24.57 13.73 -2.88
CA PRO A 1 23.93 13.55 -1.54
C PRO A 1 23.72 12.07 -1.25
N ARG A 2 24.02 11.59 -0.02
CA ARG A 2 23.99 10.14 0.31
C ARG A 2 22.59 9.58 0.60
N TYR A 3 21.70 10.36 1.21
CA TYR A 3 20.39 9.84 1.68
C TYR A 3 19.18 10.67 1.23
N ASN A 4 19.32 11.98 1.04
CA ASN A 4 18.18 12.89 0.81
C ASN A 4 18.08 13.39 -0.63
N SER A 5 18.73 12.72 -1.59
CA SER A 5 18.49 13.00 -3.01
C SER A 5 17.22 12.28 -3.46
N PRO A 6 16.49 12.81 -4.46
CA PRO A 6 15.33 12.12 -5.02
C PRO A 6 15.62 10.67 -5.43
N GLY A 7 16.80 10.41 -6.01
CA GLY A 7 17.21 9.06 -6.39
C GLY A 7 17.48 8.12 -5.21
N ALA A 8 18.06 8.63 -4.11
CA ALA A 8 18.28 7.82 -2.90
C ALA A 8 16.95 7.47 -2.22
N ILE A 9 16.02 8.43 -2.17
CA ILE A 9 14.67 8.21 -1.63
C ILE A 9 13.94 7.17 -2.48
N ALA A 10 13.89 7.36 -3.81
CA ALA A 10 13.22 6.43 -4.71
C ALA A 10 13.81 5.00 -4.64
N ALA A 11 15.14 4.88 -4.64
CA ALA A 11 15.81 3.58 -4.52
C ALA A 11 15.47 2.87 -3.20
N LYS A 12 15.42 3.62 -2.09
CA LYS A 12 15.01 3.06 -0.79
C LYS A 12 13.56 2.58 -0.82
N ASN A 13 12.64 3.39 -1.34
CA ASN A 13 11.21 3.03 -1.37
C ASN A 13 10.98 1.82 -2.28
N TRP A 14 11.66 1.75 -3.43
CA TRP A 14 11.65 0.56 -4.27
C TRP A 14 12.12 -0.69 -3.52
N TYR A 15 13.26 -0.59 -2.82
CA TYR A 15 13.78 -1.69 -2.01
C TYR A 15 12.81 -2.13 -0.91
N ASP A 16 12.16 -1.17 -0.23
CA ASP A 16 11.15 -1.47 0.78
C ASP A 16 9.96 -2.25 0.16
N VAL A 17 9.44 -1.82 -1.00
CA VAL A 17 8.35 -2.53 -1.72
C VAL A 17 8.79 -3.90 -2.24
N GLU A 18 10.03 -4.02 -2.70
CA GLU A 18 10.59 -5.29 -3.19
C GLU A 18 10.70 -6.32 -2.06
N THR A 19 11.07 -5.87 -0.86
CA THR A 19 11.38 -6.73 0.28
C THR A 19 10.21 -6.99 1.22
N CYS A 20 9.18 -6.12 1.27
CA CYS A 20 8.02 -6.34 2.13
C CYS A 20 7.18 -7.55 1.68
N ASP A 21 6.46 -8.17 2.61
CA ASP A 21 5.54 -9.28 2.32
C ASP A 21 4.17 -8.82 1.83
N LEU A 22 3.77 -7.58 2.14
CA LEU A 22 2.48 -6.99 1.80
C LEU A 22 2.59 -5.46 1.75
N ILE A 23 1.79 -4.83 0.89
CA ILE A 23 1.61 -3.37 0.85
C ILE A 23 0.28 -2.97 1.47
N LEU A 24 0.34 -2.08 2.46
CA LEU A 24 -0.80 -1.37 3.01
C LEU A 24 -0.79 0.07 2.48
N ALA A 25 -1.63 0.36 1.49
CA ALA A 25 -1.77 1.69 0.93
C ALA A 25 -2.89 2.47 1.63
N TYR A 26 -2.51 3.39 2.52
CA TYR A 26 -3.44 4.23 3.27
C TYR A 26 -3.73 5.54 2.51
N LEU A 27 -4.94 5.66 1.97
CA LEU A 27 -5.34 6.68 1.01
C LEU A 27 -6.73 7.29 1.33
N PRO A 28 -7.03 7.69 2.59
CA PRO A 28 -8.32 8.29 2.91
C PRO A 28 -8.54 9.60 2.12
N LYS A 29 -9.80 9.86 1.78
CA LYS A 29 -10.25 10.96 0.94
C LYS A 29 -9.77 12.31 1.46
N GLU A 30 -9.91 12.56 2.76
CA GLU A 30 -9.50 13.84 3.39
C GLU A 30 -8.02 14.18 3.12
N LEU A 31 -7.14 13.19 3.11
CA LEU A 31 -5.71 13.41 2.86
C LEU A 31 -5.43 13.57 1.37
N ASN A 32 -6.04 12.73 0.54
CA ASN A 32 -5.79 12.72 -0.90
C ASN A 32 -6.38 13.91 -1.64
N GLU A 33 -7.56 14.40 -1.24
CA GLU A 33 -8.16 15.60 -1.85
C GLU A 33 -7.31 16.85 -1.60
N ARG A 34 -6.68 16.94 -0.42
CA ARG A 34 -5.77 18.04 -0.10
C ARG A 34 -4.48 17.97 -0.90
N ARG A 35 -3.95 16.76 -1.07
CA ARG A 35 -2.72 16.50 -1.82
C ARG A 35 -2.74 15.07 -2.33
N PRO A 36 -2.93 14.85 -3.64
CA PRO A 36 -2.87 13.51 -4.21
C PRO A 36 -1.54 12.83 -3.88
N SER A 37 -1.60 11.65 -3.25
CA SER A 37 -0.40 10.88 -2.92
C SER A 37 0.10 10.10 -4.14
N TYR A 38 0.70 10.80 -5.11
CA TYR A 38 1.26 10.16 -6.30
C TYR A 38 2.31 9.09 -5.96
N GLY A 39 3.07 9.29 -4.88
CA GLY A 39 4.05 8.30 -4.40
C GLY A 39 3.39 6.96 -4.06
N THR A 40 2.32 7.00 -3.26
CA THR A 40 1.59 5.78 -2.89
C THR A 40 0.94 5.10 -4.10
N VAL A 41 0.41 5.87 -5.06
CA VAL A 41 -0.12 5.29 -6.31
C VAL A 41 0.97 4.60 -7.13
N ILE A 42 2.18 5.18 -7.18
CA ILE A 42 3.34 4.55 -7.83
C ILE A 42 3.75 3.26 -7.11
N GLU A 43 3.77 3.26 -5.78
CA GLU A 43 4.10 2.09 -4.95
C GLU A 43 3.09 0.95 -5.13
N ILE A 44 1.80 1.26 -5.24
CA ILE A 44 0.77 0.27 -5.66
C ILE A 44 1.12 -0.29 -7.04
N GLY A 45 1.51 0.55 -7.99
CA GLY A 45 1.95 0.12 -9.32
C GLY A 45 3.15 -0.85 -9.27
N TRP A 46 4.14 -0.57 -8.43
CA TRP A 46 5.28 -1.47 -8.20
C TRP A 46 4.85 -2.80 -7.59
N ALA A 47 3.99 -2.76 -6.57
CA ALA A 47 3.44 -3.94 -5.91
C ALA A 47 2.70 -4.86 -6.88
N ILE A 48 1.92 -4.28 -7.81
CA ILE A 48 1.26 -5.02 -8.90
C ILE A 48 2.28 -5.74 -9.77
N GLY A 49 3.37 -5.06 -10.17
CA GLY A 49 4.44 -5.65 -10.98
C GLY A 49 5.20 -6.76 -10.26
N LEU A 50 5.40 -6.61 -8.96
CA LEU A 50 6.08 -7.57 -8.08
C LEU A 50 5.15 -8.68 -7.56
N ARG A 51 3.86 -8.64 -7.90
CA ARG A 51 2.82 -9.57 -7.43
C ARG A 51 2.73 -9.65 -5.91
N LYS A 52 2.94 -8.53 -5.22
CA LYS A 52 2.77 -8.44 -3.77
C LYS A 52 1.26 -8.37 -3.44
N PRO A 53 0.82 -8.95 -2.31
CA PRO A 53 -0.50 -8.67 -1.76
C PRO A 53 -0.69 -7.18 -1.48
N ILE A 54 -1.85 -6.64 -1.83
CA ILE A 54 -2.16 -5.21 -1.68
C ILE A 54 -3.46 -5.05 -0.90
N ILE A 55 -3.39 -4.30 0.20
CA ILE A 55 -4.55 -3.75 0.91
C ILE A 55 -4.60 -2.25 0.63
N VAL A 56 -5.74 -1.76 0.16
CA VAL A 56 -6.01 -0.33 0.04
C VAL A 56 -7.00 0.08 1.12
N VAL A 57 -6.71 1.16 1.84
CA VAL A 57 -7.62 1.75 2.82
C VAL A 57 -8.04 3.13 2.33
N THR A 58 -9.30 3.29 1.96
CA THR A 58 -9.85 4.53 1.39
C THR A 58 -11.36 4.59 1.54
N ASP A 59 -11.88 5.75 1.95
CA ASP A 59 -13.30 6.13 1.88
C ASP A 59 -13.63 6.93 0.60
N ASP A 60 -12.64 7.11 -0.30
CA ASP A 60 -12.83 7.72 -1.61
C ASP A 60 -13.33 6.69 -2.65
N GLU A 61 -14.60 6.80 -3.01
CA GLU A 61 -15.25 5.98 -4.05
C GLU A 61 -14.54 6.09 -5.41
N TYR A 62 -14.00 7.27 -5.75
CA TYR A 62 -13.28 7.44 -7.02
C TYR A 62 -12.05 6.53 -7.09
N LEU A 63 -11.34 6.38 -5.96
CA LEU A 63 -10.15 5.56 -5.88
C LEU A 63 -10.50 4.07 -5.76
N SER A 64 -11.48 3.71 -4.91
CA SER A 64 -11.87 2.31 -4.73
C SER A 64 -12.50 1.70 -5.99
N GLU A 65 -13.22 2.49 -6.78
CA GLU A 65 -13.80 2.08 -8.06
C GLU A 65 -12.87 2.27 -9.25
N HIS A 66 -11.68 2.86 -9.05
CA HIS A 66 -10.71 3.02 -10.14
C HIS A 66 -10.34 1.64 -10.73
N PRO A 67 -10.47 1.40 -12.04
CA PRO A 67 -10.39 0.06 -12.62
C PRO A 67 -9.11 -0.72 -12.29
N LEU A 68 -7.96 -0.03 -12.26
CA LEU A 68 -6.69 -0.67 -11.89
C LEU A 68 -6.62 -1.01 -10.39
N ILE A 69 -7.15 -0.15 -9.51
CA ILE A 69 -7.12 -0.38 -8.08
C ILE A 69 -8.07 -1.52 -7.73
N LYS A 70 -9.31 -1.44 -8.20
CA LYS A 70 -10.34 -2.45 -7.99
C LYS A 70 -9.94 -3.83 -8.51
N ALA A 71 -9.32 -3.90 -9.68
CA ALA A 71 -8.94 -5.17 -10.29
C ALA A 71 -7.64 -5.78 -9.74
N LYS A 72 -6.79 -4.99 -9.06
CA LYS A 72 -5.45 -5.43 -8.65
C LYS A 72 -5.21 -5.44 -7.15
N SER A 73 -6.03 -4.75 -6.37
CA SER A 73 -5.98 -4.82 -4.91
C SER A 73 -6.64 -6.12 -4.45
N ASN A 74 -6.06 -6.76 -3.44
CA ASN A 74 -6.63 -7.98 -2.86
C ASN A 74 -7.74 -7.66 -1.87
N TRP A 75 -7.58 -6.54 -1.15
CA TRP A 75 -8.57 -6.01 -0.22
C TRP A 75 -8.67 -4.49 -0.36
N ILE A 76 -9.90 -3.98 -0.24
CA ILE A 76 -10.19 -2.56 -0.16
C ILE A 76 -11.12 -2.36 1.03
N PHE A 77 -10.72 -1.50 1.96
CA PHE A 77 -11.48 -1.21 3.19
C PHE A 77 -11.67 0.29 3.37
N ASP A 78 -12.78 0.67 3.99
CA ASP A 78 -13.08 2.07 4.28
C ASP A 78 -12.37 2.56 5.55
N ASN A 79 -11.84 1.64 6.37
CA ASN A 79 -11.18 1.97 7.63
C ASN A 79 -9.90 1.14 7.87
N PHE A 80 -9.06 1.66 8.77
CA PHE A 80 -7.75 1.10 9.04
C PHE A 80 -7.80 -0.21 9.85
N ASN A 81 -8.79 -0.38 10.73
CA ASN A 81 -8.84 -1.54 11.63
C ASN A 81 -9.11 -2.83 10.85
N ASP A 82 -10.02 -2.80 9.88
CA ASP A 82 -10.30 -3.97 9.04
C ASP A 82 -9.05 -4.44 8.27
N ALA A 83 -8.18 -3.50 7.88
CA ALA A 83 -6.90 -3.83 7.25
C ALA A 83 -5.93 -4.51 8.25
N LEU A 84 -5.91 -4.07 9.50
CA LEU A 84 -5.11 -4.72 10.55
C LEU A 84 -5.59 -6.14 10.82
N ASP A 85 -6.90 -6.37 10.86
CA ASP A 85 -7.46 -7.71 11.07
C ASP A 85 -6.99 -8.70 9.99
N VAL A 86 -6.95 -8.26 8.73
CA VAL A 86 -6.37 -9.06 7.63
C VAL A 86 -4.88 -9.31 7.83
N ILE A 87 -4.11 -8.27 8.19
CA ILE A 87 -2.66 -8.41 8.41
C ILE A 87 -2.38 -9.41 9.54
N HIS A 88 -3.08 -9.30 10.66
CA HIS A 88 -2.97 -10.24 11.78
C HIS A 88 -3.34 -11.66 11.35
N GLY A 89 -4.47 -11.83 10.65
CA GLY A 89 -4.89 -13.14 10.13
C GLY A 89 -3.91 -13.76 9.13
N LEU A 90 -3.13 -12.95 8.40
CA LEU A 90 -2.12 -13.43 7.46
C LEU A 90 -0.79 -13.76 8.13
N PHE A 91 -0.37 -12.99 9.13
CA PHE A 91 1.02 -12.99 9.60
C PHE A 91 1.22 -13.44 11.05
N ASP A 92 0.21 -13.42 11.91
CA ASP A 92 0.38 -13.71 13.34
C ASP A 92 0.90 -15.14 13.59
N ASP A 93 0.45 -16.12 12.81
CA ASP A 93 0.91 -17.51 12.91
C ASP A 93 2.42 -17.62 12.63
N TYR A 94 2.98 -16.79 11.75
CA TYR A 94 4.41 -16.79 11.42
C TYR A 94 5.27 -16.09 12.48
N VAL A 95 4.66 -15.24 13.31
CA VAL A 95 5.35 -14.49 14.38
C VAL A 95 5.29 -15.24 15.70
N ASN A 96 4.18 -15.91 15.99
CA ASN A 96 3.92 -16.58 17.28
C ASN A 96 4.45 -18.03 17.36
N HIS A 97 5.07 -18.53 16.30
CA HIS A 97 5.73 -19.85 16.27
C HIS A 97 7.26 -19.78 16.55
N VAL A 98 7.72 -18.73 17.23
CA VAL A 98 9.10 -18.60 17.75
C VAL A 98 9.14 -18.80 19.26
#